data_AF-M0R0X4-F1
#
_entry.id   AF-M0R0X4-F1
#
_cell.length_a   1.000
_cell.length_b   1.000
_cell.length_c   1.000
_cell.angle_alpha   90.00
_cell.angle_beta   90.00
_cell.angle_gamma   90.00
#
_symmetry.space_group_name_H-M   'P 1'
#
loop_
_entity.id
_entity.type
_entity.pdbx_description
1 polymer ?
#
loop_
_entity_poly.entity_id
_entity_poly.type
_entity_poly.pdbx_seq_one_letter_code
_entity_poly.pdbx_strand_id
1 'polypeptide(L)'
;MASSSGRVTIQLVDEEAGVGAGRLQLFRGQSYEAIRAACLDSGILFRDPYFPAGPDALGYDQLGPDSEKAKGVKWMRPHAEAWNPPPPTGVLC
;
A
#
# COMPACT_ATOMS: atom_id res chain seq x y z
N MET A 1 24.25 -22.35 -19.97
CA MET A 1 23.46 -21.21 -19.45
C MET A 1 22.54 -21.77 -18.37
N ALA A 2 22.82 -21.52 -17.09
CA ALA A 2 21.96 -21.97 -15.99
C ALA A 2 21.29 -20.73 -15.38
N SER A 3 19.98 -20.61 -15.57
CA SER A 3 19.18 -19.54 -14.96
C SER A 3 18.84 -19.97 -13.54
N SER A 4 19.59 -19.48 -12.56
CA SER A 4 19.29 -19.72 -11.15
C SER A 4 18.07 -18.86 -10.76
N SER A 5 16.89 -19.47 -10.78
CA SER A 5 15.68 -18.89 -10.19
C SER A 5 15.87 -18.77 -8.68
N GLY A 6 16.30 -17.59 -8.22
CA GLY A 6 16.42 -17.29 -6.80
C GLY A 6 15.03 -17.26 -6.17
N ARG A 7 14.71 -18.25 -5.32
CA ARG A 7 13.52 -18.19 -4.47
C ARG A 7 13.79 -17.18 -3.36
N VAL A 8 13.11 -16.04 -3.40
CA VAL A 8 13.11 -15.08 -2.30
C VAL A 8 12.21 -15.64 -1.20
N THR A 9 12.80 -16.10 -0.11
CA THR A 9 12.08 -16.45 1.12
C THR A 9 12.04 -15.22 2.01
N ILE A 10 10.87 -14.59 2.12
CA ILE A 10 10.64 -13.52 3.10
C ILE A 10 10.46 -14.20 4.45
N GLN A 11 11.52 -14.19 5.26
CA GLN A 11 11.43 -14.62 6.65
C GLN A 11 10.79 -13.49 7.45
N LEU A 12 9.57 -13.72 7.92
CA LEU A 12 8.97 -12.88 8.93
C LEU A 12 9.75 -13.14 10.22
N VAL A 13 10.51 -12.15 10.68
CA VAL A 13 11.10 -12.17 12.02
C VAL A 13 9.97 -12.11 13.03
N ASP A 14 9.79 -13.20 13.77
CA ASP A 14 8.81 -13.33 14.85
C ASP A 14 9.34 -12.55 16.05
N GLU A 15 8.82 -11.33 16.27
CA GLU A 15 8.86 -10.75 17.61
C GLU A 15 7.78 -11.47 18.43
N GLU A 16 8.29 -12.34 19.29
CA GLU A 16 7.59 -13.24 20.19
C GLU A 16 6.38 -12.59 20.87
N ALA A 17 5.17 -13.02 20.49
CA ALA A 17 3.97 -12.85 21.32
C ALA A 17 3.15 -14.13 21.25
N GLY A 18 3.22 -14.89 22.35
CA GLY A 18 2.74 -16.26 22.44
C GLY A 18 1.24 -16.48 22.32
N VAL A 19 0.97 -17.75 21.97
CA VAL A 19 -0.16 -18.63 22.35
C VAL A 19 -1.56 -18.30 21.81
N GLY A 20 -2.04 -19.23 20.98
CA GLY A 20 -3.45 -19.59 20.88
C GLY A 20 -4.17 -18.97 19.68
N ALA A 21 -4.71 -19.83 18.81
CA ALA A 21 -5.56 -19.55 17.66
C ALA A 21 -6.12 -18.10 17.55
N GLY A 22 -5.65 -17.35 16.55
CA GLY A 22 -6.47 -16.31 15.91
C GLY A 22 -6.29 -14.84 16.34
N ARG A 23 -5.22 -14.45 17.03
CA ARG A 23 -4.91 -13.01 17.15
C ARG A 23 -4.20 -12.51 15.89
N LEU A 24 -4.90 -11.65 15.14
CA LEU A 24 -4.28 -10.84 14.10
C LEU A 24 -3.21 -9.97 14.74
N GLN A 25 -1.96 -10.18 14.35
CA GLN A 25 -0.84 -9.38 14.82
C GLN A 25 -0.83 -8.04 14.08
N LEU A 26 -0.68 -6.95 14.84
CA LEU A 26 -0.59 -5.61 14.26
C LEU A 26 0.76 -5.47 13.55
N PHE A 27 0.74 -5.25 12.24
CA PHE A 27 1.96 -5.00 11.50
C PHE A 27 2.57 -3.66 11.94
N ARG A 28 3.75 -3.70 12.56
CA ARG A 28 4.45 -2.53 13.11
C ARG A 28 3.58 -1.67 14.05
N GLY A 29 2.68 -2.32 14.79
CA GLY A 29 1.76 -1.63 15.71
C GLY A 29 0.65 -0.83 15.04
N GLN A 30 0.44 -0.98 13.72
CA GLN A 30 -0.62 -0.27 13.00
C GLN A 30 -2.00 -0.85 13.32
N SER A 31 -2.84 -0.07 14.01
CA SER A 31 -4.25 -0.38 14.25
C SER A 31 -5.14 0.33 13.24
N TYR A 32 -5.87 -0.44 12.42
CA TYR A 32 -6.79 0.10 11.42
C TYR A 32 -7.80 1.08 12.02
N GLU A 33 -8.42 0.72 13.15
CA GLU A 33 -9.46 1.55 13.77
C GLU A 33 -8.89 2.89 14.27
N ALA A 34 -7.70 2.87 14.87
CA ALA A 34 -7.04 4.09 15.33
C ALA A 34 -6.64 5.00 14.15
N ILE A 35 -6.08 4.42 13.10
CA ILE A 35 -5.68 5.12 11.88
C ILE A 35 -6.91 5.73 11.19
N ARG A 36 -7.99 4.95 11.06
CA ARG A 36 -9.23 5.40 10.45
C ARG A 36 -9.85 6.56 11.22
N ALA A 37 -9.94 6.44 12.55
CA ALA A 37 -10.47 7.50 13.40
C ALA A 37 -9.67 8.79 13.27
N ALA A 38 -8.34 8.72 13.32
CA ALA A 38 -7.46 9.88 13.16
C ALA A 38 -7.61 10.55 11.78
N CYS A 39 -7.71 9.76 10.71
CA CYS A 39 -7.90 10.29 9.35
C CYS A 39 -9.25 10.99 9.19
N LEU A 40 -10.32 10.42 9.76
CA LEU A 40 -11.66 11.01 9.72
C LEU A 40 -11.73 12.30 10.54
N ASP A 41 -11.15 12.31 11.74
CA ASP A 41 -11.10 13.49 12.61
C ASP A 41 -10.32 14.65 11.96
N SER A 42 -9.18 14.34 11.35
CA SER A 42 -8.36 15.33 10.64
C SER A 42 -8.86 15.66 9.23
N GLY A 43 -9.88 14.97 8.71
CA GLY A 43 -10.38 15.16 7.34
C GLY A 43 -9.36 14.85 6.24
N ILE A 44 -8.37 13.99 6.51
CA ILE A 44 -7.30 13.63 5.56
C ILE A 44 -7.44 12.20 5.07
N LEU A 45 -6.90 11.93 3.89
CA LEU A 45 -6.78 10.56 3.38
C LEU A 45 -5.53 9.89 3.95
N PHE A 46 -5.67 8.65 4.42
CA PHE A 46 -4.57 7.86 4.94
C PHE A 46 -3.46 7.67 3.89
N ARG A 47 -2.22 7.95 4.29
CA ARG A 47 -1.00 7.62 3.54
C ARG A 47 -0.17 6.69 4.40
N ASP A 48 0.16 5.52 3.87
CA ASP A 48 0.93 4.52 4.62
C ASP A 48 2.40 5.00 4.76
N PRO A 49 2.89 5.19 6.00
CA PRO A 49 4.28 5.61 6.23
C PRO A 49 5.29 4.48 6.02
N TYR A 50 4.87 3.22 6.09
CA TYR A 50 5.73 2.04 5.91
C TYR A 50 5.70 1.48 4.49
N PHE A 51 4.70 1.89 3.70
CA PHE A 51 4.57 1.52 2.30
C PHE A 51 4.24 2.76 1.45
N PRO A 52 5.23 3.63 1.19
CA PRO A 52 5.01 4.86 0.46
C PRO A 52 4.63 4.56 -1.00
N ALA A 53 3.85 5.46 -1.61
CA ALA A 53 3.47 5.40 -3.02
C ALA A 53 4.63 5.84 -3.94
N GLY A 54 5.78 5.20 -3.78
CA GLY A 54 7.01 5.43 -4.55
C GLY A 54 7.34 4.25 -5.46
N PRO A 55 8.38 4.38 -6.31
CA PRO A 55 8.83 3.28 -7.15
C PRO A 55 9.44 2.12 -6.35
N ASP A 56 9.98 2.41 -5.16
CA ASP A 56 10.48 1.43 -4.20
C ASP A 56 9.40 0.45 -3.72
N ALA A 57 8.15 0.89 -3.68
CA ALA A 57 7.01 0.04 -3.34
C ALA A 57 6.59 -0.89 -4.49
N LEU A 58 7.01 -0.63 -5.73
CA LEU A 58 6.72 -1.52 -6.87
C LEU A 58 7.60 -2.78 -6.84
N GLY A 59 8.79 -2.67 -6.28
CA GLY A 59 9.70 -3.78 -6.10
C GLY A 59 11.16 -3.40 -6.37
N TYR A 60 11.94 -4.41 -6.74
CA TYR A 60 13.38 -4.29 -6.94
C TYR A 60 13.75 -4.70 -8.38
N ASP A 61 14.97 -4.37 -8.81
CA ASP A 61 15.52 -4.74 -10.12
C ASP A 61 14.59 -4.32 -11.28
N GLN A 62 13.84 -5.26 -11.87
CA GLN A 62 12.91 -4.99 -12.96
C GLN A 62 11.74 -4.06 -12.61
N LEU A 63 11.42 -3.86 -11.33
CA LEU A 63 10.41 -2.89 -10.87
C LEU A 63 11.00 -1.84 -9.94
N GLY A 64 12.33 -1.78 -9.83
CA GLY A 64 13.01 -0.77 -9.02
C GLY A 64 12.95 0.64 -9.62
N PRO A 65 13.40 1.65 -8.88
CA PRO A 65 13.37 3.06 -9.29
C PRO A 65 14.04 3.36 -10.64
N ASP A 66 15.08 2.61 -10.99
CA ASP A 66 15.81 2.80 -12.25
C ASP A 66 15.24 2.01 -13.44
N SER A 67 14.24 1.14 -13.19
CA SER A 67 13.64 0.32 -14.25
C SER A 67 12.72 1.12 -15.16
N GLU A 68 12.81 0.86 -16.47
CA GLU A 68 11.87 1.42 -17.44
C GLU A 68 10.41 1.02 -17.17
N LYS A 69 10.16 -0.12 -16.54
CA LYS A 69 8.81 -0.57 -16.19
C LYS A 69 8.19 0.23 -15.04
N ALA A 70 9.01 0.79 -14.16
CA ALA A 70 8.54 1.64 -13.05
C ALA A 70 8.35 3.10 -13.51
N LYS A 71 9.01 3.52 -14.60
CA LYS A 71 8.83 4.85 -15.19
C LYS A 71 7.40 5.02 -15.70
N GLY A 72 6.76 6.10 -15.27
CA GLY A 72 5.39 6.45 -15.70
C GLY A 72 4.27 5.76 -14.91
N VAL A 73 4.59 4.91 -13.93
CA VAL A 73 3.58 4.36 -13.02
C VAL A 73 3.07 5.48 -12.11
N LYS A 74 1.75 5.63 -12.05
CA LYS A 74 1.06 6.58 -11.17
C LYS A 74 0.20 5.84 -10.18
N TRP A 75 0.41 6.13 -8.91
CA TRP A 75 -0.44 5.62 -7.83
C TRP A 75 -1.77 6.36 -7.81
N MET A 76 -2.87 5.63 -7.95
CA MET A 76 -4.22 6.17 -7.94
C MET A 76 -5.10 5.43 -6.93
N ARG A 77 -6.06 6.14 -6.33
CA ARG A 77 -7.06 5.52 -5.45
C ARG A 77 -8.23 5.03 -6.30
N PRO A 78 -8.84 3.89 -5.98
CA PRO A 78 -9.99 3.38 -6.76
C PRO A 78 -11.13 4.40 -6.91
N HIS A 79 -11.40 5.21 -5.89
CA HIS A 79 -12.42 6.27 -5.95
C HIS A 79 -12.07 7.41 -6.92
N ALA A 80 -10.79 7.63 -7.22
CA ALA A 80 -10.36 8.64 -8.20
C ALA A 80 -10.60 8.19 -9.64
N GLU A 81 -10.57 6.87 -9.92
CA GLU A 81 -10.80 6.32 -11.27
C GLU A 81 -12.28 6.01 -11.53
N ALA A 82 -13.05 5.70 -10.49
CA ALA A 82 -14.49 5.51 -10.58
C ALA A 82 -15.25 6.82 -10.88
N TRP A 83 -14.56 7.97 -10.84
CA TRP A 83 -15.11 9.27 -11.22
C TRP A 83 -14.83 9.53 -12.71
N ASN A 84 -15.58 8.89 -13.59
CA ASN A 84 -15.95 9.53 -14.86
C ASN A 84 -17.23 10.32 -14.58
N PRO A 85 -17.15 11.61 -14.21
CA PRO A 85 -18.37 12.36 -13.97
C PRO A 85 -19.18 12.38 -15.27
N PRO A 86 -20.50 12.15 -15.26
CA PRO A 86 -21.31 12.63 -16.37
C PRO A 86 -21.01 14.14 -16.53
N PRO A 87 -20.97 14.68 -17.78
CA PRO A 87 -20.69 16.09 -17.99
C PRO A 87 -21.61 16.92 -17.09
N PRO A 88 -21.14 18.09 -16.59
CA PRO A 88 -21.84 18.83 -15.56
C PRO A 88 -23.18 19.36 -16.09
N THR A 89 -24.23 18.54 -16.00
CA THR A 89 -25.58 19.06 -15.78
C THR A 89 -25.58 19.54 -14.35
N GLY A 90 -25.64 20.87 -14.20
CA GLY A 90 -25.31 21.55 -12.97
C GLY A 90 -26.15 21.17 -11.75
N VAL A 91 -25.79 21.89 -10.68
CA VAL A 91 -26.52 22.07 -9.41
C VAL A 91 -26.18 21.02 -8.33
N LEU A 92 -25.54 21.54 -7.26
CA LEU A 92 -25.64 21.26 -5.79
C LEU A 92 -25.61 19.78 -5.33
N CYS A 93 -24.90 19.35 -4.28
CA CYS A 93 -24.49 19.94 -3.01
C CYS A 93 -23.09 19.45 -2.60
#